data_AF-A0A946S3Z9-F1
#
_entry.id   AF-A0A946S3Z9-F1
#
_cell.length_a   1.000
_cell.length_b   1.000
_cell.length_c   1.000
_cell.angle_alpha   90.00
_cell.angle_beta   90.00
_cell.angle_gamma   90.00
#
_symmetry.space_group_name_H-M   'P 1'
#
loop_
_entity.id
_entity.type
_entity.pdbx_description
1 polymer ?
#
loop_
_entity_poly.entity_id
_entity_poly.type
_entity_poly.pdbx_seq_one_letter_code
_entity_poly.pdbx_strand_id
1 'polypeptide(L)'
;MKWKFEIHKDEGNILIMSVVIMSLLLATGMGYMKWASDEGWDSAYEEATVQAYFLAQQGIIEQGLKFLRGREPGDLPSGTTILGGRVIPDVGRYLDTKIVRVVSLGQGSVFQRSDTYDIYSTGEASFDNHALGNRSYGEKNYVKRTATMRARLRSFANYMYLTNFEKTRFNEVIWFWTPDTLYGRTHSNDFIGLKYSPQFYGPISSSQDRFLEFQANPYFEYEPQFNVPPVYFPSTANSVRNNATPWVPSQNGSKMTWIYFRGDQGIDIYQYPMGTPRADSLFQHLAVPAWQAIFVDGDCEVQGQVTGQVTVGCSGNMWLID
;
A
#
# COMPACT_ATOMS: atom_id res chain seq x y z
N MET A 1 -40.16 -33.00 92.26
CA MET A 1 -39.78 -32.21 91.06
C MET A 1 -38.31 -32.48 90.77
N LYS A 2 -38.01 -33.35 89.80
CA LYS A 2 -36.64 -33.58 89.29
C LYS A 2 -36.75 -33.65 87.77
N TRP A 3 -36.40 -32.55 87.11
CA TRP A 3 -36.20 -32.51 85.67
C TRP A 3 -34.86 -33.18 85.37
N LYS A 4 -34.90 -34.29 84.63
CA LYS A 4 -33.72 -34.96 84.10
C LYS A 4 -33.62 -34.51 82.64
N PHE A 5 -32.74 -33.56 82.35
CA PHE A 5 -32.35 -33.24 80.97
C PHE A 5 -31.35 -34.31 80.52
N GLU A 6 -31.82 -35.28 79.73
CA GLU A 6 -30.95 -36.14 78.94
C GLU A 6 -30.61 -35.41 77.65
N ILE A 7 -29.40 -34.85 77.59
CA ILE A 7 -28.77 -34.43 76.34
C ILE A 7 -28.24 -35.70 75.68
N HIS A 8 -28.90 -36.16 74.62
CA HIS A 8 -28.45 -37.30 73.82
C HIS A 8 -28.44 -36.96 72.33
N LYS A 9 -27.22 -37.02 71.76
CA LYS A 9 -26.90 -37.44 70.38
C LYS A 9 -26.90 -36.43 69.21
N ASP A 10 -26.51 -35.17 69.42
CA ASP A 10 -26.26 -34.23 68.30
C ASP A 10 -24.80 -34.17 67.81
N GLU A 11 -23.83 -34.67 68.58
CA GLU A 11 -22.39 -34.53 68.25
C GLU A 11 -21.96 -35.31 66.99
N GLY A 12 -22.53 -36.49 66.74
CA GLY A 12 -22.21 -37.30 65.56
C GLY A 12 -22.77 -36.70 64.25
N ASN A 13 -23.91 -36.01 64.34
CA ASN A 13 -24.55 -35.38 63.18
C ASN A 13 -23.80 -34.11 62.76
N ILE A 14 -23.29 -33.35 63.74
CA ILE A 14 -22.43 -32.19 63.50
C ILE A 14 -21.12 -32.60 62.80
N LEU A 15 -20.54 -33.73 63.18
CA LEU A 15 -19.28 -34.21 62.60
C LEU A 15 -19.47 -34.68 61.14
N ILE A 16 -20.56 -35.40 60.85
CA ILE A 16 -20.90 -35.80 59.47
C ILE A 16 -21.19 -34.56 58.61
N MET A 17 -21.97 -33.61 59.10
CA MET A 17 -22.24 -32.35 58.39
C MET A 17 -20.96 -31.55 58.14
N SER A 18 -20.02 -31.53 59.09
CA SER A 18 -18.73 -30.87 58.90
C SER A 18 -17.88 -31.54 57.82
N VAL A 19 -17.86 -32.87 57.76
CA VAL A 19 -17.14 -33.63 56.71
C VAL A 19 -17.77 -33.40 55.34
N VAL A 20 -19.10 -33.39 55.25
CA VAL A 20 -19.83 -33.09 54.01
C VAL A 20 -19.54 -31.66 53.53
N ILE A 21 -19.63 -30.68 54.42
CA ILE A 21 -19.33 -29.27 54.09
C ILE A 21 -17.86 -29.12 53.66
N MET A 22 -16.90 -29.72 54.37
CA MET A 22 -15.49 -29.69 53.97
C MET A 22 -15.26 -30.35 52.61
N SER A 23 -15.90 -31.49 52.33
CA SER A 23 -15.80 -32.16 51.02
C SER A 23 -16.36 -31.31 49.89
N LEU A 24 -17.48 -30.61 50.15
CA LEU A 24 -18.14 -29.73 49.19
C LEU A 24 -17.31 -28.48 48.91
N LEU A 25 -16.70 -27.90 49.96
CA LEU A 25 -15.75 -26.78 49.83
C LEU A 25 -14.49 -27.19 49.06
N LEU A 26 -13.93 -28.37 49.32
CA LEU A 26 -12.78 -28.88 48.57
C LEU A 26 -13.14 -29.12 47.10
N ALA A 27 -14.28 -29.75 46.81
CA ALA A 27 -14.73 -30.00 45.44
C ALA A 27 -14.98 -28.68 44.67
N THR A 28 -15.59 -27.70 45.33
CA THR A 28 -15.87 -26.40 44.71
C THR A 28 -14.60 -25.58 44.53
N GLY A 29 -13.68 -25.62 45.49
CA GLY A 29 -12.35 -25.01 45.40
C GLY A 29 -11.52 -25.62 44.26
N MET A 30 -11.50 -26.95 44.13
CA MET A 30 -10.86 -27.63 43.00
C MET A 30 -11.50 -27.26 41.65
N GLY A 31 -12.83 -27.15 41.61
CA GLY A 31 -13.56 -26.71 40.43
C GLY A 31 -13.18 -25.28 40.00
N TYR A 32 -13.12 -24.35 40.95
CA TYR A 32 -12.73 -22.96 40.68
C TYR A 32 -11.27 -22.84 40.23
N MET A 33 -10.35 -23.58 40.87
CA MET A 33 -8.94 -23.62 40.47
C MET A 33 -8.75 -24.16 39.05
N LYS A 34 -9.50 -25.22 38.68
CA LYS A 34 -9.47 -25.75 37.32
C LYS A 34 -10.00 -24.74 36.31
N TRP A 35 -11.14 -24.12 36.59
CA TRP A 35 -11.72 -23.11 35.70
C TRP A 35 -10.79 -21.91 35.49
N ALA A 36 -10.18 -21.39 36.56
CA ALA A 36 -9.20 -20.30 36.45
C ALA A 36 -7.93 -20.70 35.65
N SER A 37 -7.50 -21.97 35.76
CA SER A 37 -6.39 -22.49 34.96
C SER A 37 -6.75 -22.60 33.48
N ASP A 38 -7.98 -23.03 33.18
CA ASP A 38 -8.47 -23.17 31.81
C ASP A 38 -8.63 -21.77 31.16
N GLU A 39 -9.19 -20.79 31.88
CA GLU A 39 -9.35 -19.40 31.42
C GLU A 39 -8.00 -18.70 31.19
N GLY A 40 -7.02 -18.92 32.08
CA GLY A 40 -5.66 -18.41 31.89
C GLY A 40 -4.98 -18.98 30.64
N TRP A 41 -5.23 -20.26 30.33
CA TRP A 41 -4.71 -20.89 29.12
C TRP A 41 -5.38 -20.35 27.86
N ASP A 42 -6.70 -20.19 27.86
CA ASP A 42 -7.45 -19.63 26.74
C ASP A 42 -7.02 -18.19 26.45
N SER A 43 -6.88 -17.35 27.49
CA SER A 43 -6.39 -15.98 27.35
C SER A 43 -4.97 -15.93 26.75
N ALA A 44 -4.06 -16.79 27.20
CA ALA A 44 -2.70 -16.84 26.67
C ALA A 44 -2.66 -17.34 25.21
N TYR A 45 -3.54 -18.28 24.86
CA TYR A 45 -3.69 -18.75 23.48
C TYR A 45 -4.25 -17.67 22.55
N GLU A 46 -5.23 -16.90 23.01
CA GLU A 46 -5.78 -15.76 22.27
C GLU A 46 -4.74 -14.64 22.08
N GLU A 47 -4.00 -14.30 23.13
CA GLU A 47 -2.91 -13.34 23.05
C GLU A 47 -1.85 -13.78 22.02
N ALA A 48 -1.36 -15.02 22.12
CA ALA A 48 -0.41 -15.58 21.17
C ALA A 48 -0.99 -15.64 19.74
N THR A 49 -2.29 -15.88 19.59
CA THR A 49 -2.97 -15.84 18.29
C THR A 49 -2.92 -14.45 17.66
N VAL A 50 -3.22 -13.40 18.44
CA VAL A 50 -3.18 -12.01 17.98
C VAL A 50 -1.75 -11.59 17.66
N GLN A 51 -0.79 -11.92 18.54
CA GLN A 51 0.64 -11.67 18.30
C GLN A 51 1.12 -12.36 17.01
N ALA A 52 0.80 -13.65 16.82
CA ALA A 52 1.14 -14.38 15.59
C ALA A 52 0.54 -13.73 14.34
N TYR A 53 -0.67 -13.18 14.42
CA TYR A 53 -1.29 -12.48 13.30
C TYR A 53 -0.57 -11.16 12.96
N PHE A 54 -0.22 -10.35 13.97
CA PHE A 54 0.56 -9.13 13.75
C PHE A 54 1.96 -9.41 13.20
N LEU A 55 2.63 -10.45 13.71
CA LEU A 55 3.92 -10.91 13.18
C LEU A 55 3.81 -11.27 11.69
N ALA A 56 2.74 -11.95 11.30
CA ALA A 56 2.48 -12.27 9.89
C ALA A 56 2.31 -11.00 9.03
N GLN A 57 1.55 -10.01 9.52
CA GLN A 57 1.41 -8.73 8.81
C GLN A 57 2.73 -7.97 8.70
N GLN A 58 3.57 -8.00 9.74
CA GLN A 58 4.89 -7.40 9.70
C GLN A 58 5.78 -8.07 8.65
N GLY A 59 5.76 -9.40 8.54
CA GLY A 59 6.50 -10.12 7.50
C GLY A 59 6.05 -9.75 6.09
N ILE A 60 4.74 -9.55 5.88
CA ILE A 60 4.19 -9.04 4.61
C ILE A 60 4.77 -7.66 4.28
N ILE A 61 4.82 -6.74 5.25
CA ILE A 61 5.25 -5.35 5.00
C ILE A 61 6.78 -5.27 4.86
N GLU A 62 7.53 -5.78 5.84
CA GLU A 62 8.99 -5.63 5.90
C GLU A 62 9.73 -6.37 4.79
N GLN A 63 9.25 -7.55 4.41
CA GLN A 63 9.89 -8.37 3.39
C GLN A 63 9.13 -8.27 2.07
N GLY A 64 7.85 -8.63 2.06
CA GLY A 64 7.08 -8.73 0.83
C GLY A 64 6.89 -7.40 0.11
N LEU A 65 6.30 -6.42 0.79
CA LEU A 65 5.98 -5.13 0.21
C LEU A 65 7.25 -4.32 -0.08
N LYS A 66 8.23 -4.36 0.84
CA LYS A 66 9.54 -3.75 0.62
C LYS A 66 10.24 -4.31 -0.61
N PHE A 67 10.20 -5.63 -0.81
CA PHE A 67 10.79 -6.29 -1.97
C PHE A 67 10.12 -5.83 -3.28
N LEU A 68 8.78 -5.79 -3.32
CA LEU A 68 8.05 -5.32 -4.50
C LEU A 68 8.30 -3.84 -4.79
N ARG A 69 8.40 -2.99 -3.76
CA ARG A 69 8.67 -1.56 -3.91
C ARG A 69 10.10 -1.26 -4.34
N GLY A 70 11.05 -2.12 -3.99
CA GLY A 70 12.48 -1.91 -4.29
C GLY A 70 12.89 -2.31 -5.70
N ARG A 71 11.97 -2.74 -6.57
CA ARG A 71 12.28 -3.27 -7.90
C ARG A 71 11.56 -2.51 -9.00
N GLU A 72 12.23 -2.40 -10.14
CA GLU A 72 11.59 -1.91 -11.36
C GLU A 72 10.56 -2.93 -11.87
N PRO A 73 9.53 -2.50 -12.63
CA PRO A 73 8.50 -3.39 -13.15
C PRO A 73 9.06 -4.59 -13.96
N GLY A 74 10.19 -4.41 -14.63
CA GLY A 74 10.87 -5.47 -15.39
C GLY A 74 11.54 -6.55 -14.52
N ASP A 75 11.89 -6.23 -13.27
CA ASP A 75 12.58 -7.11 -12.32
C ASP A 75 11.62 -7.80 -11.34
N LEU A 76 10.32 -7.57 -11.51
CA LEU A 76 9.30 -8.20 -10.69
C LEU A 76 9.23 -9.71 -10.99
N PRO A 77 9.01 -10.54 -9.96
CA PRO A 77 9.04 -11.98 -10.13
C PRO A 77 7.93 -12.46 -11.05
N SER A 78 8.27 -13.35 -11.99
CA SER A 78 7.29 -13.97 -12.89
C SER A 78 6.55 -15.16 -12.25
N GLY A 79 7.03 -15.66 -11.10
CA GLY A 79 6.46 -16.77 -10.35
C GLY A 79 6.59 -16.60 -8.84
N THR A 80 6.62 -17.71 -8.10
CA THR A 80 6.74 -17.67 -6.63
C THR A 80 8.16 -17.32 -6.20
N THR A 81 8.32 -16.29 -5.39
CA THR A 81 9.58 -15.92 -4.74
C THR A 81 9.47 -16.13 -3.24
N ILE A 82 10.37 -16.94 -2.67
CA ILE A 82 10.46 -17.15 -1.23
C ILE A 82 11.36 -16.06 -0.64
N LEU A 83 10.90 -15.43 0.42
CA LEU A 83 11.59 -14.42 1.19
C LEU A 83 11.93 -14.96 2.58
N GLY A 84 12.90 -14.31 3.24
CA GLY A 84 13.35 -14.72 4.56
C GLY A 84 12.32 -14.47 5.66
N GLY A 85 12.49 -15.18 6.77
CA GLY A 85 11.86 -14.89 8.05
C GLY A 85 12.75 -14.02 8.94
N ARG A 86 12.18 -13.49 10.03
CA ARG A 86 12.93 -12.76 11.06
C ARG A 86 12.35 -13.03 12.43
N VAL A 87 13.23 -13.11 13.42
CA VAL A 87 12.86 -13.16 14.84
C VAL A 87 12.72 -11.74 15.36
N ILE A 88 11.60 -11.47 16.02
CA ILE A 88 11.33 -10.24 16.75
C ILE A 88 11.53 -10.53 18.23
N PRO A 89 12.52 -9.88 18.89
CA PRO A 89 12.76 -10.06 20.31
C PRO A 89 11.48 -9.93 21.11
N ASP A 90 11.31 -10.80 22.10
CA ASP A 90 10.23 -10.76 23.09
C ASP A 90 8.80 -10.94 22.57
N VAL A 91 8.60 -11.16 21.25
CA VAL A 91 7.26 -11.35 20.65
C VAL A 91 7.15 -12.67 19.90
N GLY A 92 8.12 -13.01 19.05
CA GLY A 92 8.06 -14.23 18.24
C GLY A 92 8.83 -14.10 16.94
N ARG A 93 8.34 -14.73 15.86
CA ARG A 93 8.97 -14.63 14.54
C ARG A 93 7.95 -14.67 13.42
N TYR A 94 8.30 -14.11 12.28
CA TYR A 94 7.60 -14.41 11.03
C TYR A 94 8.48 -15.29 10.13
N LEU A 95 7.86 -16.18 9.39
CA LEU A 95 8.47 -17.19 8.54
C LEU A 95 7.61 -17.47 7.30
N ASP A 96 8.14 -18.25 6.36
CA ASP A 96 7.47 -18.61 5.10
C ASP A 96 6.93 -17.43 4.30
N THR A 97 7.60 -16.28 4.39
CA THR A 97 7.19 -15.13 3.60
C THR A 97 7.43 -15.42 2.13
N LYS A 98 6.41 -15.25 1.29
CA LYS A 98 6.53 -15.50 -0.16
C LYS A 98 5.65 -14.57 -0.95
N ILE A 99 6.10 -14.25 -2.16
CA ILE A 99 5.37 -13.48 -3.14
C ILE A 99 4.98 -14.42 -4.27
N VAL A 100 3.71 -14.41 -4.65
CA VAL A 100 3.18 -15.21 -5.75
C VAL A 100 2.55 -14.26 -6.76
N ARG A 101 3.02 -14.29 -8.00
CA ARG A 101 2.33 -13.59 -9.09
C ARG A 101 0.99 -14.26 -9.36
N VAL A 102 -0.09 -13.49 -9.32
CA VAL A 102 -1.42 -13.99 -9.64
C VAL A 102 -1.56 -14.04 -11.15
N VAL A 103 -1.43 -15.24 -11.72
CA VAL A 103 -1.66 -15.49 -13.15
C VAL A 103 -3.12 -15.94 -13.31
N SER A 104 -3.98 -15.08 -13.84
CA SER A 104 -5.35 -15.47 -14.20
C SER A 104 -5.32 -16.33 -15.47
N LEU A 105 -5.88 -17.54 -15.42
CA LEU A 105 -6.21 -18.37 -16.59
C LEU A 105 -7.57 -17.93 -17.18
N GLY A 106 -7.77 -16.62 -17.34
CA GLY A 106 -9.00 -16.01 -17.85
C GLY A 106 -8.80 -15.44 -19.24
N GLN A 107 -9.57 -15.93 -20.20
CA GLN A 107 -9.50 -15.53 -21.61
C GLN A 107 -9.53 -14.01 -21.83
N GLY A 108 -8.57 -13.52 -22.62
CA GLY A 108 -8.83 -12.54 -23.67
C GLY A 108 -9.11 -11.08 -23.30
N SER A 109 -8.90 -10.62 -22.07
CA SER A 109 -9.03 -9.19 -21.74
C SER A 109 -7.66 -8.52 -21.64
N VAL A 110 -7.38 -7.60 -22.56
CA VAL A 110 -6.20 -6.69 -22.57
C VAL A 110 -6.10 -5.84 -21.28
N PHE A 111 -7.12 -5.87 -20.42
CA PHE A 111 -7.19 -5.18 -19.13
C PHE A 111 -7.00 -6.10 -17.90
N GLN A 112 -6.91 -7.43 -18.08
CA GLN A 112 -6.49 -8.36 -17.02
C GLN A 112 -4.96 -8.34 -16.92
N ARG A 113 -4.47 -7.20 -16.39
CA ARG A 113 -3.06 -6.88 -16.23
C ARG A 113 -2.37 -7.90 -15.32
N SER A 114 -1.29 -8.45 -15.83
CA SER A 114 -0.42 -9.46 -15.23
C SER A 114 0.46 -8.93 -14.08
N ASP A 115 0.00 -7.88 -13.39
CA ASP A 115 0.75 -7.07 -12.43
C ASP A 115 0.15 -7.15 -11.02
N THR A 116 -0.44 -8.28 -10.67
CA THR A 116 -1.01 -8.55 -9.33
C THR A 116 -0.18 -9.61 -8.62
N TYR A 117 0.11 -9.37 -7.34
CA TYR A 117 0.97 -10.19 -6.51
C TYR A 117 0.27 -10.46 -5.17
N ASP A 118 0.20 -11.73 -4.78
CA ASP A 118 -0.21 -12.13 -3.45
C ASP A 118 1.03 -12.35 -2.59
N ILE A 119 1.11 -11.64 -1.47
CA ILE A 119 2.16 -11.74 -0.47
C ILE A 119 1.60 -12.55 0.70
N TYR A 120 2.27 -13.64 1.03
CA TYR A 120 1.96 -14.49 2.18
C TYR A 120 3.05 -14.34 3.22
N SER A 121 2.70 -14.41 4.50
CA SER A 121 3.66 -14.60 5.58
C SER A 121 2.97 -15.30 6.74
N THR A 122 3.72 -16.11 7.48
CA THR A 122 3.24 -16.84 8.65
C THR A 122 3.94 -16.32 9.90
N GLY A 123 3.19 -15.76 10.83
CA GLY A 123 3.71 -15.40 12.15
C GLY A 123 3.58 -16.56 13.12
N GLU A 124 4.55 -16.69 14.00
CA GLU A 124 4.64 -17.68 15.06
C GLU A 124 4.94 -16.98 16.38
N ALA A 125 4.04 -17.13 17.35
CA ALA A 125 4.22 -16.67 18.72
C ALA A 125 4.17 -17.88 19.67
N SER A 126 4.79 -17.76 20.84
CA SER A 126 4.79 -18.82 21.85
C SER A 126 4.22 -18.33 23.17
N PHE A 127 3.48 -19.18 23.86
CA PHE A 127 3.03 -18.93 25.22
C PHE A 127 3.34 -20.13 26.11
N ASP A 128 3.50 -19.87 27.40
CA ASP A 128 3.84 -20.91 28.37
C ASP A 128 2.60 -21.72 28.72
N ASN A 129 2.75 -23.05 28.76
CA ASN A 129 1.67 -23.94 29.14
C ASN A 129 1.41 -23.86 30.64
N HIS A 130 0.25 -23.31 31.02
CA HIS A 130 -0.23 -23.27 32.40
C HIS A 130 -1.22 -24.40 32.73
N ALA A 131 -1.53 -25.31 31.80
CA ALA A 131 -2.47 -26.40 32.05
C ALA A 131 -1.87 -27.46 33.00
N LEU A 132 -2.56 -27.71 34.12
CA LEU A 132 -2.28 -28.83 35.02
C LEU A 132 -2.79 -30.15 34.39
N GLY A 133 -1.91 -30.90 33.72
CA GLY A 133 -2.27 -32.19 33.06
C GLY A 133 -1.06 -32.94 32.47
N ASN A 134 -1.31 -33.87 31.53
CA ASN A 134 -0.30 -34.74 30.87
C ASN A 134 0.76 -34.01 30.01
N ARG A 135 0.81 -32.68 30.02
CA ARG A 135 1.85 -31.86 29.37
C ARG A 135 2.63 -31.14 30.45
N SER A 136 3.95 -31.02 30.29
CA SER A 136 4.79 -30.40 31.30
C SER A 136 4.43 -28.92 31.47
N TYR A 137 4.11 -28.53 32.70
CA TYR A 137 3.93 -27.14 33.10
C TYR A 137 5.17 -26.33 32.70
N GLY A 138 4.98 -25.20 32.02
CA GLY A 138 6.07 -24.36 31.50
C GLY A 138 6.65 -24.78 30.14
N GLU A 139 6.07 -25.78 29.46
CA GLU A 139 6.40 -26.06 28.06
C GLU A 139 5.85 -24.96 27.14
N LYS A 140 6.64 -24.51 26.17
CA LYS A 140 6.19 -23.50 25.19
C LYS A 140 5.27 -24.12 24.15
N ASN A 141 4.03 -23.62 24.09
CA ASN A 141 3.13 -23.90 22.97
C ASN A 141 3.33 -22.83 21.89
N TYR A 142 3.37 -23.25 20.63
CA TYR A 142 3.52 -22.34 19.50
C TYR A 142 2.19 -22.20 18.75
N VAL A 143 1.81 -20.96 18.48
CA VAL A 143 0.65 -20.59 17.67
C VAL A 143 1.12 -20.00 16.36
N LYS A 144 0.56 -20.47 15.25
CA LYS A 144 0.87 -19.99 13.90
C LYS A 144 -0.34 -19.36 13.24
N ARG A 145 -0.17 -18.20 12.61
CA ARG A 145 -1.19 -17.55 11.79
C ARG A 145 -0.58 -17.07 10.48
N THR A 146 -1.28 -17.32 9.38
CA THR A 146 -0.88 -16.86 8.05
C THR A 146 -1.73 -15.66 7.67
N ALA A 147 -1.07 -14.59 7.24
CA ALA A 147 -1.72 -13.43 6.64
C ALA A 147 -1.47 -13.44 5.13
N THR A 148 -2.36 -12.80 4.38
CA THR A 148 -2.20 -12.61 2.93
C THR A 148 -2.56 -11.19 2.56
N MET A 149 -1.74 -10.56 1.72
CA MET A 149 -1.97 -9.23 1.16
C MET A 149 -1.88 -9.30 -0.36
N ARG A 150 -2.89 -8.76 -1.04
CA ARG A 150 -2.87 -8.59 -2.49
C ARG A 150 -2.33 -7.21 -2.84
N ALA A 151 -1.18 -7.17 -3.49
CA ALA A 151 -0.57 -5.98 -4.05
C ALA A 151 -0.83 -5.93 -5.56
N ARG A 152 -1.13 -4.74 -6.09
CA ARG A 152 -1.29 -4.53 -7.53
C ARG A 152 -0.41 -3.38 -7.97
N LEU A 153 0.41 -3.60 -8.99
CA LEU A 153 1.15 -2.52 -9.62
C LEU A 153 0.14 -1.59 -10.29
N ARG A 154 0.17 -0.32 -9.91
CA ARG A 154 -0.58 0.73 -10.61
C ARG A 154 0.34 1.39 -11.62
N SER A 155 -0.15 1.55 -12.83
CA SER A 155 0.53 2.34 -13.85
C SER A 155 0.19 3.82 -13.66
N PHE A 156 1.16 4.69 -13.93
CA PHE A 156 0.96 6.14 -13.89
C PHE A 156 -0.09 6.61 -14.88
N ALA A 157 -0.29 5.89 -16.00
CA ALA A 157 -1.35 6.17 -16.98
C ALA A 157 -2.78 6.03 -16.42
N ASN A 158 -2.95 5.54 -15.18
CA ASN A 158 -4.26 5.50 -14.51
C ASN A 158 -4.62 6.82 -13.81
N TYR A 159 -3.69 7.77 -13.74
CA TYR A 159 -3.90 9.08 -13.17
C TYR A 159 -3.98 10.10 -14.29
N MET A 160 -5.00 10.96 -14.23
CA MET A 160 -5.05 12.16 -15.06
C MET A 160 -4.05 13.20 -14.53
N TYR A 161 -3.90 13.26 -13.22
CA TYR A 161 -2.91 14.10 -12.56
C TYR A 161 -2.27 13.34 -11.41
N LEU A 162 -0.93 13.31 -11.39
CA LEU A 162 -0.15 12.65 -10.37
C LEU A 162 1.15 13.43 -10.14
N THR A 163 1.38 13.89 -8.91
CA THR A 163 2.61 14.60 -8.55
C THR A 163 3.20 14.14 -7.22
N ASN A 164 4.51 14.32 -7.08
CA ASN A 164 5.21 14.11 -5.81
C ASN A 164 5.25 15.37 -4.94
N PHE A 165 5.20 16.55 -5.57
CA PHE A 165 5.33 17.86 -4.92
C PHE A 165 4.36 18.85 -5.56
N GLU A 166 3.66 19.63 -4.72
CA GLU A 166 2.66 20.62 -5.16
C GLU A 166 3.19 22.05 -5.00
N LYS A 167 4.51 22.19 -5.18
CA LYS A 167 5.20 23.47 -5.01
C LYS A 167 6.12 23.74 -6.18
N THR A 168 6.17 25.00 -6.58
CA THR A 168 7.15 25.48 -7.57
C THR A 168 8.55 25.47 -6.98
N ARG A 169 9.57 25.66 -7.83
CA ARG A 169 10.97 25.86 -7.40
C ARG A 169 11.17 27.04 -6.44
N PHE A 170 10.21 27.96 -6.38
CA PHE A 170 10.21 29.12 -5.49
C PHE A 170 9.36 28.88 -4.23
N ASN A 171 8.98 27.63 -3.96
CA ASN A 171 8.16 27.22 -2.82
C ASN A 171 6.74 27.83 -2.81
N GLU A 172 6.22 28.18 -3.98
CA GLU A 172 4.84 28.65 -4.15
C GLU A 172 3.92 27.45 -4.35
N VAL A 173 2.73 27.47 -3.75
CA VAL A 173 1.73 26.40 -3.88
C VAL A 173 1.16 26.41 -5.30
N ILE A 174 1.06 25.23 -5.91
CA ILE A 174 0.33 25.02 -7.15
C ILE A 174 -1.16 24.93 -6.79
N TRP A 175 -1.96 25.81 -7.37
CA TRP A 175 -3.39 25.92 -7.07
C TRP A 175 -4.21 25.35 -8.21
N PHE A 176 -5.05 24.36 -7.91
CA PHE A 176 -6.20 24.06 -8.74
C PHE A 176 -7.25 25.15 -8.53
N TRP A 177 -7.70 25.76 -9.61
CA TRP A 177 -8.60 26.92 -9.58
C TRP A 177 -9.82 26.77 -10.49
N THR A 178 -10.76 27.71 -10.47
CA THR A 178 -12.08 27.61 -11.15
C THR A 178 -12.07 27.03 -12.57
N PRO A 179 -11.13 27.38 -13.45
CA PRO A 179 -11.10 26.82 -14.81
C PRO A 179 -10.74 25.33 -14.87
N ASP A 180 -10.15 24.77 -13.82
CA ASP A 180 -9.64 23.40 -13.83
C ASP A 180 -10.77 22.40 -13.66
N THR A 181 -10.88 21.50 -14.63
CA THR A 181 -11.83 20.38 -14.61
C THR A 181 -11.10 19.07 -14.83
N LEU A 182 -11.16 18.17 -13.85
CA LEU A 182 -10.49 16.88 -13.88
C LEU A 182 -11.48 15.73 -13.87
N TYR A 183 -11.49 14.97 -14.96
CA TYR A 183 -12.38 13.80 -15.13
C TYR A 183 -11.75 12.50 -14.65
N GLY A 184 -10.42 12.41 -14.63
CA GLY A 184 -9.70 11.23 -14.21
C GLY A 184 -9.21 11.30 -12.77
N ARG A 185 -8.57 10.20 -12.35
CA ARG A 185 -8.02 10.11 -10.99
C ARG A 185 -6.92 11.14 -10.78
N THR A 186 -7.00 11.83 -9.65
CA THR A 186 -6.04 12.85 -9.22
C THR A 186 -5.37 12.42 -7.92
N HIS A 187 -4.03 12.48 -7.87
CA HIS A 187 -3.30 12.17 -6.65
C HIS A 187 -2.07 13.05 -6.46
N SER A 188 -1.79 13.41 -5.22
CA SER A 188 -0.53 14.03 -4.84
C SER A 188 0.04 13.41 -3.58
N ASN A 189 1.36 13.21 -3.56
CA ASN A 189 2.06 12.87 -2.32
C ASN A 189 2.18 14.08 -1.37
N ASP A 190 1.95 15.29 -1.86
CA ASP A 190 1.99 16.54 -1.11
C ASP A 190 0.58 17.11 -0.90
N PHE A 191 0.49 18.26 -0.24
CA PHE A 191 -0.78 18.94 -0.03
C PHE A 191 -1.31 19.52 -1.35
N ILE A 192 -2.50 19.11 -1.75
CA ILE A 192 -3.17 19.67 -2.94
C ILE A 192 -3.72 21.06 -2.59
N GLY A 193 -3.37 22.07 -3.40
CA GLY A 193 -3.91 23.42 -3.29
C GLY A 193 -5.21 23.60 -4.06
N LEU A 194 -6.26 24.08 -3.39
CA LEU A 194 -7.58 24.35 -3.95
C LEU A 194 -7.94 25.82 -3.78
N LYS A 195 -8.36 26.45 -4.88
CA LYS A 195 -8.66 27.88 -4.95
C LYS A 195 -9.97 28.11 -5.70
N TYR A 196 -10.92 28.86 -5.13
CA TYR A 196 -12.23 29.05 -5.78
C TYR A 196 -12.91 27.71 -6.10
N SER A 197 -13.43 27.49 -7.32
CA SER A 197 -14.31 26.35 -7.61
C SER A 197 -13.79 25.41 -8.71
N PRO A 198 -12.66 24.71 -8.51
CA PRO A 198 -12.22 23.65 -9.41
C PRO A 198 -13.20 22.48 -9.36
N GLN A 199 -13.27 21.72 -10.46
CA GLN A 199 -14.25 20.65 -10.63
C GLN A 199 -13.57 19.29 -10.77
N PHE A 200 -13.83 18.35 -9.86
CA PHE A 200 -13.27 17.00 -9.89
C PHE A 200 -14.37 15.96 -10.06
N TYR A 201 -14.48 15.41 -11.27
CA TYR A 201 -15.38 14.31 -11.60
C TYR A 201 -14.74 12.93 -11.40
N GLY A 202 -13.40 12.87 -11.24
CA GLY A 202 -12.68 11.66 -10.88
C GLY A 202 -12.31 11.60 -9.39
N PRO A 203 -11.90 10.43 -8.87
CA PRO A 203 -11.45 10.31 -7.49
C PRO A 203 -10.20 11.17 -7.23
N ILE A 204 -10.24 11.97 -6.17
CA ILE A 204 -9.11 12.78 -5.69
C ILE A 204 -8.54 12.20 -4.39
N SER A 205 -7.21 12.18 -4.27
CA SER A 205 -6.54 11.68 -3.08
C SER A 205 -5.25 12.42 -2.77
N SER A 206 -4.88 12.52 -1.50
CA SER A 206 -3.59 13.03 -1.06
C SER A 206 -2.95 12.09 -0.03
N SER A 207 -1.63 12.08 0.02
CA SER A 207 -0.88 11.44 1.11
C SER A 207 -0.85 12.27 2.39
N GLN A 208 -1.32 13.51 2.32
CA GLN A 208 -1.47 14.40 3.45
C GLN A 208 -2.85 14.26 4.10
N ASP A 209 -3.00 14.86 5.27
CA ASP A 209 -4.20 14.79 6.10
C ASP A 209 -5.32 15.76 5.66
N ARG A 210 -5.00 16.72 4.78
CA ARG A 210 -5.94 17.74 4.29
C ARG A 210 -5.49 18.37 2.97
N PHE A 211 -6.35 19.23 2.42
CA PHE A 211 -6.00 20.15 1.34
C PHE A 211 -5.54 21.52 1.87
N LEU A 212 -4.82 22.27 1.04
CA LEU A 212 -4.61 23.70 1.23
C LEU A 212 -5.73 24.44 0.53
N GLU A 213 -6.40 25.35 1.22
CA GLU A 213 -7.60 26.00 0.70
C GLU A 213 -7.42 27.52 0.67
N PHE A 214 -7.83 28.15 -0.43
CA PHE A 214 -7.92 29.60 -0.56
C PHE A 214 -9.25 29.97 -1.21
N GLN A 215 -10.20 30.44 -0.40
CA GLN A 215 -11.57 30.75 -0.87
C GLN A 215 -12.16 29.58 -1.69
N ALA A 216 -11.92 28.35 -1.22
CA ALA A 216 -12.21 27.14 -1.94
C ALA A 216 -13.69 26.74 -1.79
N ASN A 217 -14.32 26.45 -2.92
CA ASN A 217 -15.63 25.81 -3.07
C ASN A 217 -15.56 24.79 -4.22
N PRO A 218 -14.68 23.78 -4.10
CA PRO A 218 -14.49 22.77 -5.14
C PRO A 218 -15.72 21.87 -5.26
N TYR A 219 -15.96 21.34 -6.46
CA TYR A 219 -16.89 20.24 -6.64
C TYR A 219 -16.14 18.91 -6.63
N PHE A 220 -16.67 17.94 -5.88
CA PHE A 220 -16.18 16.58 -5.85
C PHE A 220 -17.33 15.61 -6.14
N GLU A 221 -17.21 14.83 -7.21
CA GLU A 221 -18.13 13.73 -7.51
C GLU A 221 -18.00 12.58 -6.50
N TYR A 222 -16.79 12.38 -5.97
CA TYR A 222 -16.45 11.36 -4.98
C TYR A 222 -15.80 11.99 -3.76
N GLU A 223 -16.03 11.42 -2.58
CA GLU A 223 -15.40 11.88 -1.34
C GLU A 223 -13.86 11.90 -1.46
N PRO A 224 -13.20 13.02 -1.12
CA PRO A 224 -11.75 13.11 -1.09
C PRO A 224 -11.12 12.11 -0.12
N GLN A 225 -10.01 11.50 -0.53
CA GLN A 225 -9.27 10.54 0.28
C GLN A 225 -7.97 11.14 0.82
N PHE A 226 -7.81 11.13 2.15
CA PHE A 226 -6.63 11.65 2.84
C PHE A 226 -5.80 10.53 3.47
N ASN A 227 -4.54 10.84 3.82
CA ASN A 227 -3.59 9.89 4.40
C ASN A 227 -3.43 8.62 3.55
N VAL A 228 -3.63 8.73 2.23
CA VAL A 228 -3.44 7.61 1.30
C VAL A 228 -1.94 7.34 1.19
N PRO A 229 -1.48 6.08 1.18
CA PRO A 229 -0.05 5.80 1.03
C PRO A 229 0.55 6.48 -0.21
N PRO A 230 1.77 7.05 -0.11
CA PRO A 230 2.38 7.77 -1.22
C PRO A 230 2.65 6.87 -2.42
N VAL A 231 2.43 7.43 -3.61
CA VAL A 231 2.77 6.81 -4.88
C VAL A 231 4.26 7.05 -5.16
N TYR A 232 5.04 5.98 -5.22
CA TYR A 232 6.47 6.09 -5.49
C TYR A 232 6.73 6.34 -6.98
N PHE A 233 7.48 7.39 -7.27
CA PHE A 233 7.93 7.72 -8.63
C PHE A 233 9.29 7.04 -8.90
N PRO A 234 9.52 6.52 -10.11
CA PRO A 234 10.82 5.98 -10.48
C PRO A 234 11.84 7.13 -10.54
N SER A 235 13.08 6.85 -10.14
CA SER A 235 14.19 7.82 -10.26
C SER A 235 14.65 8.01 -11.71
N THR A 236 14.32 7.07 -12.60
CA THR A 236 14.65 7.12 -14.03
C THR A 236 13.46 6.66 -14.88
N ALA A 237 13.28 7.30 -16.03
CA ALA A 237 12.30 6.88 -17.03
C ALA A 237 12.94 5.92 -18.07
N ASN A 238 13.77 4.97 -17.62
CA ASN A 238 14.55 4.10 -18.50
C ASN A 238 13.67 3.26 -19.42
N SER A 239 12.50 2.80 -18.95
CA SER A 239 11.54 2.06 -19.77
C SER A 239 11.01 2.90 -20.94
N VAL A 240 10.71 4.18 -20.71
CA VAL A 240 10.29 5.10 -21.78
C VAL A 240 11.46 5.38 -22.71
N ARG A 241 12.65 5.68 -22.15
CA ARG A 241 13.88 5.95 -22.92
C ARG A 241 14.24 4.79 -23.86
N ASN A 242 14.20 3.55 -23.37
CA ASN A 242 14.60 2.36 -24.11
C ASN A 242 13.58 1.94 -25.19
N ASN A 243 12.30 2.30 -25.03
CA ASN A 243 11.23 1.97 -25.97
C ASN A 243 10.82 3.16 -26.87
N ALA A 244 11.48 4.32 -26.73
CA ALA A 244 11.15 5.51 -27.49
C ALA A 244 11.66 5.43 -28.94
N THR A 245 10.83 5.89 -29.88
CA THR A 245 11.17 5.98 -31.30
C THR A 245 10.40 7.16 -31.93
N PRO A 246 10.88 8.40 -31.85
CA PRO A 246 12.30 8.72 -31.78
C PRO A 246 12.83 8.94 -30.37
N TRP A 247 14.13 8.69 -30.25
CA TRP A 247 14.98 9.25 -29.20
C TRP A 247 15.65 10.52 -29.77
N VAL A 248 15.42 11.67 -29.14
CA VAL A 248 15.80 12.99 -29.64
C VAL A 248 16.98 13.53 -28.81
N PRO A 249 18.20 13.61 -29.35
CA PRO A 249 19.37 14.08 -28.61
C PRO A 249 19.36 15.59 -28.39
N SER A 250 19.66 16.07 -27.18
CA SER A 250 19.84 17.52 -26.93
C SER A 250 21.20 18.08 -27.36
N GLN A 251 22.09 17.24 -27.91
CA GLN A 251 23.48 17.59 -28.22
C GLN A 251 24.19 18.22 -27.00
N ASN A 252 24.25 17.48 -25.89
CA ASN A 252 24.83 17.92 -24.60
C ASN A 252 24.17 19.21 -24.05
N GLY A 253 22.85 19.33 -24.18
CA GLY A 253 22.10 20.50 -23.71
C GLY A 253 22.24 21.76 -24.58
N SER A 254 22.90 21.68 -25.74
CA SER A 254 23.01 22.83 -26.65
C SER A 254 21.74 23.07 -27.48
N LYS A 255 20.83 22.09 -27.53
CA LYS A 255 19.56 22.16 -28.26
C LYS A 255 18.36 22.03 -27.33
N MET A 256 17.34 22.81 -27.63
CA MET A 256 15.99 22.70 -27.10
C MET A 256 15.12 21.97 -28.12
N THR A 257 14.20 21.13 -27.64
CA THR A 257 13.27 20.39 -28.50
C THR A 257 11.86 20.92 -28.33
N TRP A 258 11.16 21.17 -29.44
CA TRP A 258 9.75 21.54 -29.42
C TRP A 258 8.94 20.49 -30.18
N ILE A 259 7.95 19.91 -29.51
CA ILE A 259 7.05 18.90 -30.05
C ILE A 259 5.69 19.57 -30.29
N TYR A 260 5.27 19.60 -31.56
CA TYR A 260 4.00 20.15 -31.97
C TYR A 260 3.07 19.06 -32.49
N PHE A 261 2.01 18.82 -31.73
CA PHE A 261 0.94 17.88 -32.08
C PHE A 261 -0.07 18.55 -33.01
N ARG A 262 -0.18 18.03 -34.23
CA ARG A 262 -0.98 18.62 -35.31
C ARG A 262 -2.30 17.90 -35.56
N GLY A 263 -2.85 17.25 -34.53
CA GLY A 263 -4.06 16.45 -34.63
C GLY A 263 -3.89 15.32 -35.65
N ASP A 264 -4.80 15.27 -36.62
CA ASP A 264 -4.80 14.27 -37.70
C ASP A 264 -3.62 14.39 -38.66
N GLN A 265 -2.83 15.46 -38.58
CA GLN A 265 -1.64 15.64 -39.42
C GLN A 265 -0.40 14.98 -38.82
N GLY A 266 -0.45 14.45 -37.60
CA GLY A 266 0.69 13.80 -36.95
C GLY A 266 1.45 14.71 -35.98
N ILE A 267 2.76 14.52 -35.86
CA ILE A 267 3.61 15.16 -34.86
C ILE A 267 4.84 15.75 -35.54
N ASP A 268 5.04 17.05 -35.38
CA ASP A 268 6.28 17.73 -35.80
C ASP A 268 7.20 17.89 -34.59
N ILE A 269 8.44 17.45 -34.72
CA ILE A 269 9.50 17.63 -33.74
C ILE A 269 10.50 18.62 -34.32
N TYR A 270 10.75 19.70 -33.61
CA TYR A 270 11.69 20.75 -33.97
C TYR A 270 12.88 20.76 -32.99
N GLN A 271 14.06 21.16 -33.48
CA GLN A 271 15.22 21.40 -32.64
C GLN A 271 15.88 22.73 -32.95
N TYR A 272 16.12 23.55 -31.94
CA TYR A 272 16.78 24.85 -32.08
C TYR A 272 17.83 25.06 -30.98
N PRO A 273 18.81 25.96 -31.17
CA PRO A 273 19.78 26.29 -30.13
C PRO A 273 19.09 26.74 -28.84
N MET A 274 19.57 26.25 -27.69
CA MET A 274 19.03 26.66 -26.39
C MET A 274 19.24 28.17 -26.19
N GLY A 275 18.19 28.86 -25.71
CA GLY A 275 18.23 30.31 -25.48
C GLY A 275 17.93 31.19 -26.69
N THR A 276 17.67 30.60 -27.87
CA THR A 276 17.14 31.34 -29.02
C THR A 276 15.62 31.16 -29.13
N PRO A 277 14.90 32.11 -29.75
CA PRO A 277 13.49 31.90 -30.10
C PRO A 277 13.30 30.63 -30.94
N ARG A 278 12.08 30.09 -30.92
CA ARG A 278 11.71 28.97 -31.79
C ARG A 278 12.03 29.33 -33.24
N ALA A 279 12.75 28.43 -33.89
CA ALA A 279 13.04 28.52 -35.31
C ALA A 279 12.47 27.27 -35.98
N ASP A 280 12.02 27.41 -37.23
CA ASP A 280 11.48 26.33 -38.06
C ASP A 280 12.58 25.36 -38.54
N SER A 281 13.26 24.72 -37.58
CA SER A 281 14.23 23.67 -37.79
C SER A 281 13.55 22.33 -37.52
N LEU A 282 12.69 21.90 -38.46
CA LEU A 282 12.01 20.61 -38.36
C LEU A 282 13.07 19.50 -38.30
N PHE A 283 13.10 18.80 -37.17
CA PHE A 283 13.98 17.67 -36.94
C PHE A 283 13.36 16.39 -37.51
N GLN A 284 12.09 16.14 -37.19
CA GLN A 284 11.40 14.95 -37.64
C GLN A 284 9.89 15.15 -37.67
N HIS A 285 9.24 14.58 -38.68
CA HIS A 285 7.80 14.42 -38.72
C HIS A 285 7.42 12.96 -38.44
N LEU A 286 6.40 12.75 -37.60
CA LEU A 286 5.80 11.45 -37.33
C LEU A 286 4.35 11.45 -37.78
N ALA A 287 3.93 10.37 -38.45
CA ALA A 287 2.52 10.16 -38.76
C ALA A 287 1.69 10.00 -37.47
N VAL A 288 0.36 10.14 -37.59
CA VAL A 288 -0.57 9.94 -36.46
C VAL A 288 -0.33 8.56 -35.82
N PRO A 289 0.10 8.51 -34.56
CA PRO A 289 0.50 7.24 -33.96
C PRO A 289 -0.69 6.48 -33.39
N ALA A 290 -0.76 5.18 -33.68
CA ALA A 290 -1.62 4.27 -32.94
C ALA A 290 -1.13 4.11 -31.48
N TRP A 291 0.19 3.96 -31.31
CA TRP A 291 0.89 3.97 -30.02
C TRP A 291 2.35 4.38 -30.23
N GLN A 292 2.80 5.46 -29.58
CA GLN A 292 4.15 6.00 -29.78
C GLN A 292 4.78 6.47 -28.47
N ALA A 293 6.04 6.11 -28.25
CA ALA A 293 6.88 6.70 -27.21
C ALA A 293 7.91 7.64 -27.84
N ILE A 294 8.05 8.85 -27.31
CA ILE A 294 9.04 9.85 -27.71
C ILE A 294 9.88 10.18 -26.48
N PHE A 295 11.20 10.18 -26.61
CA PHE A 295 12.08 10.55 -25.51
C PHE A 295 13.05 11.65 -25.93
N VAL A 296 13.04 12.77 -25.22
CA VAL A 296 13.95 13.90 -25.43
C VAL A 296 15.06 13.85 -24.38
N ASP A 297 16.32 13.76 -24.80
CA ASP A 297 17.45 13.76 -23.89
C ASP A 297 17.87 15.19 -23.48
N GLY A 298 16.91 16.00 -23.06
CA GLY A 298 17.10 17.36 -22.56
C GLY A 298 15.77 18.04 -22.26
N ASP A 299 15.78 19.37 -22.34
CA ASP A 299 14.62 20.24 -22.15
C ASP A 299 13.66 20.16 -23.36
N CYS A 300 12.35 20.11 -23.10
CA CYS A 300 11.33 20.01 -24.15
C CYS A 300 10.10 20.90 -23.93
N GLU A 301 9.58 21.43 -25.02
CA GLU A 301 8.30 22.14 -25.07
C GLU A 301 7.29 21.30 -25.85
N VAL A 302 6.05 21.27 -25.39
CA VAL A 302 4.99 20.44 -25.98
C VAL A 302 3.74 21.29 -26.21
N GLN A 303 3.29 21.35 -27.46
CA GLN A 303 2.15 22.16 -27.90
C GLN A 303 1.17 21.35 -28.76
N GLY A 304 -0.08 21.78 -28.81
CA GLY A 304 -1.05 21.37 -29.82
C GLY A 304 -1.98 20.24 -29.39
N GLN A 305 -2.66 19.64 -30.36
CA GLN A 305 -3.71 18.64 -30.13
C GLN A 305 -3.23 17.25 -30.54
N VAL A 306 -3.24 16.31 -29.60
CA VAL A 306 -2.86 14.91 -29.85
C VAL A 306 -4.02 14.15 -30.49
N THR A 307 -3.76 13.41 -31.55
CA THR A 307 -4.63 12.33 -32.05
C THR A 307 -3.89 11.00 -31.93
N GLY A 308 -4.54 10.00 -31.34
CA GLY A 308 -3.93 8.70 -31.05
C GLY A 308 -3.37 8.60 -29.62
N GLN A 309 -2.40 7.69 -29.40
CA GLN A 309 -1.80 7.46 -28.07
C GLN A 309 -0.30 7.74 -28.12
N VAL A 310 0.14 8.74 -27.35
CA VAL A 310 1.55 9.15 -27.28
C VAL A 310 2.00 9.27 -25.84
N THR A 311 3.19 8.74 -25.55
CA THR A 311 3.93 8.99 -24.32
C THR A 311 5.16 9.81 -24.65
N VAL A 312 5.27 11.01 -24.07
CA VAL A 312 6.46 11.85 -24.19
C VAL A 312 7.21 11.82 -22.86
N GLY A 313 8.50 11.52 -22.90
CA GLY A 313 9.40 11.64 -21.76
C GLY A 313 10.56 12.58 -22.08
N CYS A 314 11.12 13.21 -21.05
CA CYS A 314 12.32 14.02 -21.18
C CYS A 314 13.28 13.79 -20.00
N SER A 315 14.58 14.05 -20.20
CA SER A 315 15.56 14.05 -19.11
C SER A 315 15.72 15.41 -18.43
N GLY A 316 15.34 16.50 -19.11
CA GLY A 316 15.29 17.86 -18.57
C GLY A 316 13.87 18.26 -18.13
N ASN A 317 13.56 19.55 -18.26
CA ASN A 317 12.25 20.11 -17.99
C ASN A 317 11.30 19.90 -19.18
N MET A 318 10.02 19.70 -18.89
CA MET A 318 8.95 19.73 -19.89
C MET A 318 8.03 20.92 -19.62
N TRP A 319 7.78 21.71 -20.66
CA TRP A 319 6.76 22.77 -20.62
C TRP A 319 5.60 22.40 -21.53
N LEU A 320 4.40 22.35 -20.95
CA LEU A 320 3.16 22.34 -21.73
C LEU A 320 2.84 23.79 -22.07
N ILE A 321 2.76 24.08 -23.36
CA ILE A 321 2.57 25.41 -23.93
C ILE A 321 1.28 25.42 -24.74
N ASP A 322 0.54 26.52 -24.64
CA ASP A 322 -0.68 26.78 -25.39
C ASP A 322 -0.34 27.34 -26.78
#